data_AF-A0A965ZBW0-F1
#
_entry.id   AF-A0A965ZBW0-F1
#
_cell.length_a   1.000
_cell.length_b   1.000
_cell.length_c   1.000
_cell.angle_alpha   90.00
_cell.angle_beta   90.00
_cell.angle_gamma   90.00
#
_symmetry.space_group_name_H-M   'P 1'
#
loop_
_entity.id
_entity.type
_entity.pdbx_description
1 polymer ?
#
loop_
_entity_poly.entity_id
_entity_poly.type
_entity_poly.pdbx_seq_one_letter_code
_entity_poly.pdbx_strand_id
1 'polypeptide(L)'
;MKRKAKRVVPNVHKSPRKSVKIAPRNDDGLGTSVPPSLATIEIYFDQKGMLEVAGDFYEEHELRAWKTSTGYPVKNWKVCAAEWIFNYRQDIKRKFRISPFYSESS
;
A
#
# COMPACT_ATOMS: atom_id res chain seq x y z
N MET A 1 -26.43 -22.47 60.14
CA MET A 1 -26.09 -21.37 59.22
C MET A 1 -24.90 -21.79 58.35
N LYS A 2 -25.05 -21.83 57.02
CA LYS A 2 -23.99 -22.27 56.09
C LYS A 2 -23.33 -21.05 55.44
N ARG A 3 -22.02 -20.82 55.67
CA ARG A 3 -21.26 -19.76 55.00
C ARG A 3 -20.85 -20.25 53.61
N LYS A 4 -21.29 -19.58 52.53
CA LYS A 4 -20.80 -19.82 51.17
C LYS A 4 -19.57 -18.94 50.93
N ALA A 5 -18.43 -19.55 50.62
CA ALA A 5 -17.21 -18.83 50.24
C ALA A 5 -17.36 -18.28 48.80
N LYS A 6 -17.09 -16.98 48.61
CA LYS A 6 -17.11 -16.32 47.29
C LYS A 6 -15.73 -16.49 46.66
N ARG A 7 -15.60 -17.34 45.65
CA ARG A 7 -14.35 -17.56 44.91
C ARG A 7 -14.06 -16.32 44.05
N VAL A 8 -13.14 -15.46 44.48
CA VAL A 8 -12.63 -14.36 43.65
C VAL A 8 -11.64 -14.97 42.66
N VAL A 9 -11.98 -14.95 41.38
CA VAL A 9 -11.07 -15.35 40.31
C VAL A 9 -10.17 -14.13 40.01
N PRO A 10 -8.84 -14.22 40.14
CA PRO A 10 -7.98 -13.11 39.76
C PRO A 10 -8.01 -12.95 38.23
N ASN A 11 -8.35 -11.75 37.78
CA ASN A 11 -8.35 -11.34 36.38
C ASN A 11 -6.90 -11.16 35.92
N VAL A 12 -6.34 -12.21 35.34
CA VAL A 12 -4.96 -12.28 34.85
C VAL A 12 -4.87 -11.58 33.48
N HIS A 13 -4.06 -10.52 33.42
CA HIS A 13 -3.48 -9.91 32.22
C HIS A 13 -4.44 -9.38 31.13
N LYS A 14 -4.98 -8.17 31.33
CA LYS A 14 -5.20 -7.24 30.21
C LYS A 14 -4.04 -6.26 30.20
N SER A 15 -3.03 -6.52 29.37
CA SER A 15 -2.03 -5.50 29.05
C SER A 15 -2.76 -4.28 28.47
N PRO A 16 -2.32 -3.04 28.79
CA PRO A 16 -2.88 -1.86 28.14
C PRO A 16 -2.61 -2.01 26.64
N ARG A 17 -3.66 -2.17 25.84
CA ARG A 17 -3.53 -2.04 24.38
C ARG A 17 -3.02 -0.63 24.16
N LYS A 18 -1.73 -0.47 23.86
CA LYS A 18 -1.18 0.80 23.38
C LYS A 18 -2.03 1.16 22.16
N SER A 19 -2.94 2.12 22.31
CA SER A 19 -3.67 2.66 21.17
C SER A 19 -2.60 3.25 20.26
N VAL A 20 -2.28 2.55 19.18
CA VAL A 20 -1.44 3.12 18.13
C VAL A 20 -2.21 4.34 17.66
N LYS A 21 -1.70 5.53 18.00
CA LYS A 21 -2.21 6.79 17.47
C LYS A 21 -1.80 6.79 16.00
N ILE A 22 -2.64 6.19 15.16
CA ILE A 22 -2.51 6.31 13.71
C ILE A 22 -2.84 7.78 13.45
N ALA A 23 -1.80 8.62 13.34
CA ALA A 23 -1.99 9.97 12.87
C ALA A 23 -2.63 9.85 11.48
N PRO A 24 -3.80 10.45 11.23
CA PRO A 24 -4.38 10.42 9.91
C PRO A 24 -3.41 11.15 8.99
N ARG A 25 -2.74 10.41 8.08
CA ARG A 25 -2.18 11.04 6.90
C ARG A 25 -3.37 11.69 6.20
N ASN A 26 -3.27 12.97 5.88
CA ASN A 26 -4.39 13.74 5.33
C ASN A 26 -4.70 13.24 3.91
N ASP A 27 -5.34 12.09 3.76
CA ASP A 27 -5.77 11.54 2.49
C ASP A 27 -7.02 12.30 2.03
N ASP A 28 -6.81 13.48 1.44
CA ASP A 28 -7.84 14.36 0.88
C ASP A 28 -8.59 13.76 -0.33
N GLY A 29 -8.18 12.56 -0.78
CA GLY A 29 -8.74 11.87 -1.93
C GLY A 29 -8.37 12.49 -3.28
N LEU A 30 -7.69 13.63 -3.31
CA LEU A 30 -7.32 14.35 -4.55
C LEU A 30 -6.00 13.87 -5.14
N GLY A 31 -5.22 13.10 -4.38
CA GLY A 31 -3.90 12.63 -4.80
C GLY A 31 -2.78 13.64 -4.54
N THR A 32 -3.11 14.81 -3.98
CA THR A 32 -2.17 15.90 -3.66
C THR A 32 -1.48 15.72 -2.32
N SER A 33 -2.03 14.89 -1.45
CA SER A 33 -1.38 14.53 -0.20
C SER A 33 -0.25 13.52 -0.44
N VAL A 34 0.98 14.00 -0.34
CA VAL A 34 2.21 13.23 -0.56
C VAL A 34 3.10 13.38 0.67
N PRO A 35 3.58 12.28 1.28
CA PRO A 35 3.38 10.88 0.88
C PRO A 35 2.00 10.34 1.28
N PRO A 36 1.28 9.64 0.38
CA PRO A 36 0.06 8.92 0.73
C PRO A 36 0.30 7.79 1.74
N SER A 37 -0.77 7.30 2.37
CA SER A 37 -0.69 6.05 3.12
C SER A 37 -0.63 4.84 2.18
N LEU A 38 0.02 3.76 2.60
CA LEU A 38 0.04 2.51 1.84
C LEU A 38 -1.39 2.01 1.55
N ALA A 39 -2.28 2.08 2.55
CA ALA A 39 -3.68 1.71 2.39
C ALA A 39 -4.38 2.52 1.29
N THR A 40 -4.11 3.82 1.19
CA THR A 40 -4.68 4.67 0.13
C THR A 40 -4.21 4.24 -1.26
N ILE A 41 -2.94 3.84 -1.38
CA ILE A 41 -2.39 3.32 -2.64
C ILE A 41 -3.01 1.97 -2.97
N GLU A 42 -3.07 1.04 -2.01
CA GLU A 42 -3.69 -0.27 -2.19
C GLU A 42 -5.14 -0.13 -2.68
N ILE A 43 -5.93 0.74 -2.07
CA ILE A 43 -7.30 1.04 -2.51
C ILE A 43 -7.31 1.56 -3.96
N TYR A 44 -6.40 2.46 -4.32
CA TYR A 44 -6.33 2.99 -5.68
C TYR A 44 -5.94 1.92 -6.70
N PHE A 45 -4.97 1.07 -6.38
CA PHE A 45 -4.50 0.00 -7.26
C PHE A 45 -5.52 -1.14 -7.37
N ASP A 46 -6.24 -1.45 -6.30
CA ASP A 46 -7.36 -2.40 -6.31
C ASP A 46 -8.47 -1.93 -7.24
N GLN A 47 -8.85 -0.64 -7.19
CA GLN A 47 -9.79 -0.03 -8.14
C GLN A 47 -9.34 -0.12 -9.61
N LYS A 48 -8.04 -0.31 -9.86
CA LYS A 48 -7.47 -0.51 -11.21
C LYS A 48 -7.21 -1.97 -11.56
N GLY A 49 -7.51 -2.91 -10.65
CA GLY A 49 -7.25 -4.34 -10.82
C GLY A 49 -5.76 -4.69 -10.78
N MET A 50 -4.95 -3.93 -10.03
CA MET A 50 -3.49 -4.05 -9.96
C MET A 50 -2.99 -4.10 -8.51
N LEU A 51 -3.78 -4.63 -7.58
CA LEU A 51 -3.44 -4.65 -6.15
C LEU A 51 -2.09 -5.31 -5.85
N GLU A 52 -1.76 -6.37 -6.58
CA GLU A 52 -0.52 -7.17 -6.40
C GLU A 52 0.76 -6.34 -6.51
N VAL A 53 0.73 -5.24 -7.25
CA VAL A 53 1.90 -4.41 -7.57
C VAL A 53 1.88 -3.06 -6.86
N ALA A 54 0.90 -2.84 -5.99
CA ALA A 54 0.77 -1.63 -5.19
C ALA A 54 1.97 -1.46 -4.23
N GLY A 55 2.44 -2.57 -3.66
CA GLY A 55 3.61 -2.61 -2.78
C GLY A 55 4.89 -2.16 -3.49
N ASP A 56 5.14 -2.71 -4.68
CA ASP A 56 6.29 -2.36 -5.52
C ASP A 56 6.32 -0.86 -5.84
N PHE A 57 5.16 -0.30 -6.20
CA PHE A 57 5.02 1.13 -6.44
C PHE A 57 5.34 1.96 -5.18
N TYR A 58 4.79 1.59 -4.02
CA TYR A 58 5.03 2.31 -2.77
C TYR A 58 6.51 2.28 -2.39
N GLU A 59 7.14 1.11 -2.42
CA GLU A 59 8.54 0.95 -2.06
C GLU A 59 9.47 1.75 -2.97
N GLU A 60 9.24 1.72 -4.29
CA GLU A 60 10.03 2.50 -5.24
C GLU A 60 9.95 4.01 -4.97
N HIS A 61 8.77 4.51 -4.64
CA HIS A 61 8.57 5.94 -4.37
C HIS A 61 9.03 6.36 -2.98
N GLU A 62 8.94 5.46 -1.98
CA GLU A 62 9.45 5.69 -0.63
C GLU A 62 10.98 5.76 -0.63
N LEU A 63 11.66 4.89 -1.38
CA LEU A 63 13.12 4.95 -1.57
C LEU A 63 13.56 6.25 -2.27
N ARG A 64 12.72 6.80 -3.14
CA ARG A 64 12.94 8.11 -3.79
C ARG A 64 12.49 9.29 -2.92
N ALA A 65 12.04 9.05 -1.70
CA ALA A 65 11.47 10.05 -0.80
C ALA A 65 10.37 10.90 -1.45
N TRP A 66 9.55 10.28 -2.31
CA TRP A 66 8.47 10.92 -3.08
C TRP A 66 8.91 12.11 -3.92
N LYS A 67 10.10 11.99 -4.52
CA LYS A 67 10.65 12.98 -5.46
C LYS A 67 10.67 12.40 -6.88
N THR A 68 10.55 13.30 -7.85
CA THR A 68 10.78 13.00 -9.27
C THR A 68 12.26 12.68 -9.50
N SER A 69 12.59 12.13 -10.66
CA SER A 69 13.98 11.88 -11.08
C SER A 69 14.84 13.14 -11.09
N THR A 70 14.24 14.31 -11.32
CA THR A 70 14.90 15.63 -11.25
C THR A 70 15.07 16.15 -9.82
N GLY A 71 14.53 15.46 -8.82
CA GLY A 71 14.62 15.83 -7.40
C GLY A 71 13.50 16.73 -6.87
N TYR A 72 12.51 17.08 -7.69
CA TYR A 72 11.35 17.87 -7.26
C TYR A 72 10.33 17.00 -6.52
N PRO A 73 9.58 17.53 -5.54
CA PRO A 73 8.54 16.77 -4.86
C PRO A 73 7.42 16.39 -5.83
N VAL A 74 6.93 15.16 -5.71
CA VAL A 74 5.74 14.71 -6.43
C VAL A 74 4.54 15.52 -5.95
N LYS A 75 3.86 16.19 -6.88
CA LYS A 75 2.67 17.01 -6.56
C LYS A 75 1.38 16.19 -6.50
N ASN A 76 1.30 15.14 -7.32
CA ASN A 76 0.13 14.30 -7.38
C ASN A 76 0.54 12.83 -7.56
N TRP A 77 0.45 12.05 -6.50
CA TRP A 77 0.85 10.66 -6.52
C TRP A 77 -0.08 9.79 -7.37
N LYS A 78 -1.36 10.16 -7.56
CA LYS A 78 -2.28 9.40 -8.41
C LYS A 78 -1.91 9.52 -9.90
N VAL A 79 -1.39 10.67 -10.30
CA VAL A 79 -0.86 10.87 -11.67
C VAL A 79 0.37 9.97 -11.87
N CYS A 80 1.31 9.99 -10.92
CA CYS A 80 2.47 9.11 -10.94
C CYS A 80 2.06 7.62 -10.93
N ALA A 81 1.07 7.23 -10.12
CA ALA A 81 0.56 5.87 -10.07
C ALA A 81 -0.08 5.44 -11.41
N ALA A 82 -0.86 6.31 -12.04
CA ALA A 82 -1.48 6.02 -13.33
C ALA A 82 -0.44 5.80 -14.44
N GLU A 83 0.59 6.65 -14.48
CA GLU A 83 1.72 6.50 -15.42
C GLU A 83 2.51 5.22 -15.13
N TRP A 84 2.77 4.93 -13.86
CA TRP A 84 3.47 3.72 -13.43
C TRP A 84 2.71 2.45 -13.84
N ILE A 85 1.39 2.39 -13.59
CA ILE A 85 0.54 1.27 -14.00
C ILE A 85 0.57 1.10 -15.53
N PHE A 86 0.53 2.19 -16.29
CA PHE A 86 0.62 2.13 -17.74
C PHE A 86 1.95 1.51 -18.18
N ASN A 87 3.07 2.00 -17.67
CA ASN A 87 4.40 1.51 -17.99
C ASN A 87 4.58 0.03 -17.60
N TYR A 88 4.11 -0.34 -16.41
CA TYR A 88 4.11 -1.72 -15.92
C TYR A 88 3.38 -2.67 -16.88
N ARG A 89 2.18 -2.27 -17.36
CA ARG A 89 1.42 -3.06 -18.35
C ARG A 89 2.13 -3.17 -19.69
N GLN A 90 2.81 -2.11 -20.15
CA GLN A 90 3.59 -2.18 -21.39
C GLN A 90 4.79 -3.12 -21.25
N ASP A 91 5.46 -3.10 -20.09
CA ASP A 91 6.60 -3.97 -19.83
C ASP A 91 6.20 -5.45 -19.80
N ILE A 92 5.06 -5.80 -19.17
CA ILE A 92 4.51 -7.16 -19.23
C ILE A 92 4.25 -7.58 -20.68
N LYS A 93 3.57 -6.74 -21.47
CA LYS A 93 3.28 -7.04 -22.88
C LYS A 93 4.56 -7.23 -23.69
N ARG A 94 5.58 -6.41 -23.43
CA ARG A 94 6.89 -6.50 -24.09
C ARG A 94 7.58 -7.81 -23.72
N LYS A 95 7.63 -8.17 -22.43
CA LYS A 95 8.21 -9.42 -21.94
C LYS A 95 7.51 -10.63 -22.55
N PHE A 96 6.18 -10.59 -22.65
CA PHE A 96 5.41 -11.65 -23.28
C PHE A 96 5.78 -11.82 -24.77
N ARG A 97 5.92 -10.72 -25.52
CA ARG A 97 6.30 -10.75 -26.94
C ARG A 97 7.72 -11.25 -27.22
N ILE A 98 8.66 -11.00 -26.29
CA ILE A 98 10.07 -11.40 -26.44
C ILE A 98 10.30 -12.83 -25.93
N SER A 99 9.32 -13.43 -25.26
CA SER A 99 9.44 -14.78 -24.70
C SER A 99 9.76 -15.80 -25.81
N PRO A 100 10.86 -16.58 -25.68
CA PRO A 100 11.26 -17.58 -26.66
C PRO A 100 10.21 -18.70 -26.82
N PHE A 101 9.31 -18.85 -25.84
CA PHE A 101 8.22 -19.82 -25.89
C PHE A 101 7.13 -19.47 -26.92
N TYR A 102 7.04 -18.21 -27.38
CA TYR A 102 6.03 -17.76 -28.35
C TYR A 102 6.61 -17.35 -29.72
N SER A 103 7.94 -17.33 -29.87
CA SER A 103 8.59 -16.91 -31.12
C SER A 103 8.68 -18.00 -32.19
N GLU A 104 8.41 -19.27 -31.87
CA GLU A 104 8.56 -20.41 -32.81
C GLU A 104 7.26 -20.86 -33.49
N SER A 105 6.12 -20.19 -33.25
CA SER A 105 4.82 -20.58 -33.82
C SER A 105 4.41 -19.74 -35.05
N SER A 106 5.32 -19.49 -36.00
CA SER A 106 5.02 -18.87 -37.29
C SER A 106 5.66 -19.61 -38.45
#